data_AF-A0A7X0X7J6-F1
#
_entry.id   AF-A0A7X0X7J6-F1
#
_cell.length_a   1.000
_cell.length_b   1.000
_cell.length_c   1.000
_cell.angle_alpha   90.00
_cell.angle_beta   90.00
_cell.angle_gamma   90.00
#
_symmetry.space_group_name_H-M   'P 1'
#
loop_
_entity.id
_entity.type
_entity.pdbx_description
1 polymer ?
#
loop_
_entity_poly.entity_id
_entity_poly.type
_entity_poly.pdbx_seq_one_letter_code
_entity_poly.pdbx_strand_id
1 'polypeptide(L)'
;MNRQTEFILLIIGASFSILTFFGAALYAVVFGFSTFLMYAEPYSYSSGEDTFVAGLFTFFAVVAALFAVVSAVFGFIGAFKIKNNHAKVKTFGTCFIVLGGLQIFTISGILFLIAGILTVSKKEYKTNYKEDEGIKWE
;
A
#
# COMPACT_ATOMS: atom_id res chain seq x y z
N MET A 1 -12.54 8.59 19.94
CA MET A 1 -12.92 9.11 18.60
C MET A 1 -13.04 7.92 17.64
N ASN A 2 -14.16 7.77 16.92
CA ASN A 2 -14.36 6.60 16.05
C ASN A 2 -13.53 6.73 14.75
N ARG A 3 -12.52 5.87 14.58
CA ARG A 3 -11.66 5.77 13.37
C ARG A 3 -11.93 4.50 12.56
N GLN A 4 -13.10 3.88 12.74
CA GLN A 4 -13.49 2.65 12.03
C GLN A 4 -13.42 2.79 10.50
N THR A 5 -13.84 3.92 9.94
CA THR A 5 -13.81 4.14 8.48
C THR A 5 -12.39 4.14 7.91
N GLU A 6 -11.45 4.82 8.58
CA GLU A 6 -10.04 4.84 8.19
C GLU A 6 -9.42 3.45 8.28
N PHE A 7 -9.74 2.71 9.35
CA PHE A 7 -9.30 1.33 9.57
C PHE A 7 -9.79 0.38 8.47
N ILE A 8 -11.09 0.44 8.14
CA ILE A 8 -11.70 -0.42 7.13
C ILE A 8 -11.10 -0.11 5.75
N LEU A 9 -10.96 1.17 5.38
CA LEU A 9 -10.38 1.57 4.10
C LEU A 9 -8.93 1.09 3.94
N LEU A 10 -8.12 1.17 5.00
CA LEU A 10 -6.75 0.66 4.98
C LEU A 10 -6.68 -0.86 4.86
N ILE A 11 -7.55 -1.60 5.57
CA ILE A 11 -7.59 -3.07 5.45
C ILE A 11 -8.01 -3.49 4.06
N ILE A 12 -9.03 -2.84 3.48
CA ILE A 12 -9.48 -3.15 2.12
C ILE A 12 -8.36 -2.82 1.12
N GLY A 13 -7.73 -1.64 1.21
CA GLY A 13 -6.59 -1.27 0.37
C GLY A 13 -5.39 -2.23 0.49
N ALA A 14 -5.08 -2.69 1.71
CA ALA A 14 -4.02 -3.67 1.97
C ALA A 14 -4.36 -5.05 1.39
N SER A 15 -5.62 -5.47 1.51
CA SER A 15 -6.12 -6.73 0.93
C SER A 15 -6.05 -6.72 -0.59
N PHE A 16 -6.43 -5.62 -1.24
CA PHE A 16 -6.25 -5.47 -2.70
C PHE A 16 -4.78 -5.46 -3.10
N SER A 17 -3.90 -4.86 -2.30
CA SER A 17 -2.45 -4.90 -2.55
C SER A 17 -1.90 -6.32 -2.49
N ILE A 18 -2.39 -7.16 -1.56
CA ILE A 18 -2.05 -8.59 -1.53
C ILE A 18 -2.52 -9.30 -2.81
N LEU A 19 -3.75 -9.03 -3.28
CA LEU A 19 -4.24 -9.63 -4.52
C LEU A 19 -3.39 -9.24 -5.73
N THR A 20 -3.01 -7.95 -5.83
CA THR A 20 -2.08 -7.47 -6.85
C THR A 20 -0.72 -8.14 -6.75
N PHE A 21 -0.20 -8.34 -5.52
CA PHE A 21 1.03 -9.11 -5.31
C PHE A 21 0.90 -10.53 -5.83
N PHE A 22 -0.18 -11.26 -5.49
CA PHE A 22 -0.39 -12.62 -5.99
C PHE A 22 -0.41 -12.67 -7.52
N GLY A 23 -1.12 -11.74 -8.17
CA GLY A 23 -1.17 -11.68 -9.63
C GLY A 23 0.21 -11.41 -10.26
N ALA A 24 0.94 -10.42 -9.73
CA ALA A 24 2.26 -10.05 -10.23
C ALA A 24 3.32 -11.14 -9.96
N ALA A 25 3.27 -11.78 -8.79
CA ALA A 25 4.16 -12.87 -8.43
C ALA A 25 3.89 -14.12 -9.28
N LEU A 26 2.63 -14.48 -9.52
CA LEU A 26 2.27 -15.61 -10.37
C LEU A 26 2.73 -15.37 -11.80
N TYR A 27 2.50 -14.16 -12.34
CA TYR A 27 3.04 -13.78 -13.65
C TYR A 27 4.57 -13.88 -13.70
N ALA A 28 5.26 -13.31 -12.72
CA ALA A 28 6.72 -13.35 -12.67
C ALA A 28 7.29 -14.77 -12.55
N VAL A 29 6.61 -15.67 -11.83
CA VAL A 29 7.03 -17.08 -11.72
C VAL A 29 6.79 -17.84 -13.02
N VAL A 30 5.61 -17.71 -13.62
CA VAL A 30 5.23 -18.47 -14.83
C VAL A 30 5.98 -17.96 -16.06
N PHE A 31 5.96 -16.65 -16.29
CA PHE A 31 6.57 -16.05 -17.48
C PHE A 31 8.03 -15.70 -17.25
N GLY A 32 8.42 -15.26 -16.06
CA GLY A 32 9.81 -14.88 -15.79
C GLY A 32 10.78 -16.06 -15.78
N PHE A 33 10.36 -17.25 -15.37
CA PHE A 33 11.18 -18.46 -15.53
C PHE A 33 11.40 -18.79 -17.01
N SER A 34 10.35 -18.66 -17.83
CA SER A 34 10.42 -18.88 -19.27
C SER A 34 11.36 -17.87 -19.94
N THR A 35 11.29 -16.59 -19.54
CA THR A 35 12.18 -15.53 -20.04
C THR A 35 13.64 -15.74 -19.63
N PHE A 36 13.89 -16.19 -18.40
CA PHE A 36 15.24 -16.51 -17.92
C PHE A 36 15.89 -17.63 -18.74
N LEU A 37 15.13 -18.69 -19.06
CA LEU A 37 15.61 -19.78 -19.91
C LEU A 37 15.90 -19.31 -21.34
N MET A 38 15.07 -18.43 -21.91
CA MET A 38 15.28 -17.86 -23.25
C MET A 38 16.55 -16.98 -23.33
N TYR A 39 16.89 -16.26 -22.26
CA TYR A 39 18.14 -15.50 -22.18
C TYR A 39 19.38 -16.38 -22.00
N ALA A 40 19.24 -17.55 -21.35
CA ALA A 40 20.34 -18.47 -21.10
C ALA A 40 20.72 -19.30 -22.34
N GLU A 41 19.76 -19.56 -23.24
CA GLU A 41 19.99 -20.27 -24.50
C GLU A 41 19.70 -19.37 -25.72
N PRO A 42 20.67 -18.55 -26.16
CA PRO A 42 20.48 -17.60 -27.27
C PRO A 42 20.28 -18.26 -28.65
N TYR A 43 20.36 -19.59 -28.75
CA TYR A 43 20.23 -20.34 -30.01
C TYR A 43 18.81 -20.83 -30.31
N SER A 44 17.85 -20.63 -29.39
CA SER A 44 16.45 -21.05 -29.55
C SER A 44 15.56 -19.95 -30.14
N TYR A 45 15.32 -20.02 -31.46
CA TYR A 45 14.09 -19.68 -32.23
C TYR A 45 13.21 -18.45 -31.90
N SER A 46 13.66 -17.50 -31.08
CA SER A 46 12.94 -16.25 -30.78
C SER A 46 13.70 -15.07 -31.36
N SER A 47 12.98 -14.16 -32.02
CA SER A 47 13.56 -12.88 -32.42
C SER A 47 14.04 -12.16 -31.14
N GLY A 48 15.22 -11.54 -31.17
CA GLY A 48 15.79 -10.87 -29.99
C GLY A 48 14.85 -9.78 -29.42
N GLU A 49 13.94 -9.27 -30.23
CA GLU A 49 12.90 -8.31 -29.85
C GLU A 49 11.85 -8.94 -28.91
N ASP A 50 11.36 -10.14 -29.20
CA ASP A 50 10.36 -10.82 -28.36
C ASP A 50 10.91 -11.16 -26.97
N THR A 51 12.16 -11.60 -26.92
CA THR A 51 12.86 -11.93 -25.66
C THR A 51 13.10 -10.68 -24.82
N PHE A 52 13.45 -9.55 -25.47
CA PHE A 52 13.60 -8.26 -24.78
C PHE A 52 12.28 -7.75 -24.21
N VAL A 53 11.19 -7.83 -24.99
CA VAL A 53 9.86 -7.42 -24.54
C VAL A 53 9.40 -8.27 -23.35
N ALA A 54 9.54 -9.60 -23.43
CA ALA A 54 9.21 -10.50 -22.32
C ALA A 54 10.06 -10.21 -21.06
N GLY A 55 11.35 -9.87 -21.24
CA GLY A 55 12.25 -9.45 -20.17
C GLY A 55 11.79 -8.18 -19.47
N LEU A 56 11.38 -7.19 -20.27
CA LEU A 56 10.88 -5.92 -19.76
C LEU A 56 9.61 -6.10 -18.93
N PHE A 57 8.62 -6.86 -19.43
CA PHE A 57 7.39 -7.14 -18.69
C PHE A 57 7.64 -7.92 -17.40
N THR A 58 8.53 -8.90 -17.44
CA THR A 58 8.92 -9.67 -16.25
C THR A 58 9.57 -8.77 -15.20
N PHE A 59 10.48 -7.87 -15.60
CA PHE A 59 11.10 -6.92 -14.70
C PHE A 59 10.07 -6.02 -14.01
N PHE A 60 9.16 -5.42 -14.78
CA PHE A 60 8.10 -4.58 -14.21
C PHE A 60 7.14 -5.36 -13.30
N ALA A 61 6.86 -6.62 -13.61
CA ALA A 61 6.04 -7.48 -12.75
C ALA A 61 6.71 -7.75 -11.40
N VAL A 62 8.03 -8.01 -11.37
CA VAL A 62 8.79 -8.19 -10.13
C VAL A 62 8.80 -6.90 -9.31
N VAL A 63 9.03 -5.75 -9.95
CA VAL A 63 8.99 -4.44 -9.27
C VAL A 63 7.59 -4.17 -8.70
N ALA A 64 6.54 -4.44 -9.47
CA ALA A 64 5.15 -4.29 -9.02
C ALA A 64 4.83 -5.22 -7.83
N ALA A 65 5.32 -6.46 -7.86
CA ALA A 65 5.16 -7.41 -6.77
C ALA A 65 5.81 -6.89 -5.47
N LEU A 66 7.06 -6.40 -5.53
CA LEU A 66 7.74 -5.82 -4.37
C LEU A 66 6.99 -4.61 -3.82
N PHE A 67 6.56 -3.70 -4.70
CA PHE A 67 5.77 -2.54 -4.30
C PHE A 67 4.44 -2.92 -3.65
N ALA A 68 3.76 -3.94 -4.16
CA ALA A 68 2.51 -4.44 -3.63
C ALA A 68 2.67 -5.04 -2.22
N VAL A 69 3.75 -5.79 -1.97
CA VAL A 69 4.07 -6.34 -0.64
C VAL A 69 4.33 -5.22 0.36
N VAL A 70 5.20 -4.26 0.01
CA VAL A 70 5.52 -3.14 0.89
C VAL A 70 4.24 -2.36 1.21
N SER A 71 3.44 -2.05 0.20
CA SER A 71 2.17 -1.33 0.36
C SER A 71 1.18 -2.10 1.26
N ALA A 72 1.06 -3.42 1.09
CA ALA A 72 0.24 -4.26 1.95
C ALA A 72 0.71 -4.23 3.41
N VAL A 73 2.01 -4.44 3.66
CA VAL A 73 2.59 -4.44 5.02
C VAL A 73 2.35 -3.10 5.72
N PHE A 74 2.61 -1.98 5.03
CA PHE A 74 2.35 -0.65 5.57
C PHE A 74 0.85 -0.41 5.80
N GLY A 75 -0.02 -0.89 4.88
CA GLY A 75 -1.47 -0.87 5.00
C GLY A 75 -1.97 -1.54 6.28
N PHE A 76 -1.54 -2.78 6.54
CA PHE A 76 -1.91 -3.50 7.77
C PHE A 76 -1.36 -2.83 9.04
N ILE A 77 -0.07 -2.48 9.05
CA ILE A 77 0.55 -1.84 10.22
C ILE A 77 -0.15 -0.52 10.56
N GLY A 78 -0.39 0.32 9.55
CA GLY A 78 -1.06 1.58 9.79
C GLY A 78 -2.53 1.40 10.15
N ALA A 79 -3.25 0.41 9.61
CA ALA A 79 -4.62 0.12 10.04
C ALA A 79 -4.68 -0.13 11.56
N PHE A 80 -3.85 -1.03 12.08
CA PHE A 80 -3.83 -1.32 13.52
C PHE A 80 -3.38 -0.12 14.37
N LYS A 81 -2.42 0.68 13.88
CA LYS A 81 -1.98 1.89 14.60
C LYS A 81 -3.02 3.02 14.61
N ILE A 82 -3.80 3.16 13.54
CA ILE A 82 -4.90 4.13 13.45
C ILE A 82 -6.04 3.73 14.38
N LYS A 83 -6.39 2.43 14.42
CA LYS A 83 -7.40 1.89 15.33
C LYS A 83 -7.06 2.14 16.81
N ASN A 84 -5.80 1.96 17.19
CA ASN A 84 -5.35 2.11 18.58
C ASN A 84 -5.00 3.56 18.98
N ASN A 85 -5.24 4.54 18.10
CA ASN A 85 -5.08 5.97 18.38
C ASN A 85 -3.70 6.35 18.96
N HIS A 86 -2.64 5.74 18.44
CA HIS A 86 -1.26 5.89 18.94
C HIS A 86 -0.68 7.30 18.67
N ALA A 87 0.31 7.76 19.43
CA ALA A 87 0.86 9.13 19.35
C ALA A 87 1.49 9.61 18.00
N LYS A 88 1.34 8.86 16.89
CA LYS A 88 1.92 9.19 15.57
C LYS A 88 0.94 8.99 14.39
N VAL A 89 -0.37 9.01 14.63
CA VAL A 89 -1.38 8.70 13.59
C VAL A 89 -1.29 9.62 12.37
N LYS A 90 -0.98 10.91 12.58
CA LYS A 90 -0.80 11.88 11.47
C LYS A 90 0.36 11.51 10.54
N THR A 91 1.47 11.00 11.09
CA THR A 91 2.61 10.55 10.29
C THR A 91 2.24 9.35 9.41
N PHE A 92 1.45 8.40 9.95
CA PHE A 92 0.92 7.29 9.15
C PHE A 92 -0.04 7.78 8.06
N GLY A 93 -0.90 8.75 8.37
CA GLY A 93 -1.77 9.40 7.38
C GLY A 93 -0.97 10.01 6.22
N THR A 94 0.11 10.73 6.49
CA THR A 94 1.01 11.27 5.45
C THR A 94 1.69 10.16 4.64
N CYS A 95 2.17 9.10 5.29
CA CYS A 95 2.73 7.95 4.58
C CYS A 95 1.71 7.32 3.62
N PHE A 96 0.44 7.25 4.00
CA PHE A 96 -0.62 6.72 3.13
C PHE A 96 -0.96 7.64 1.96
N ILE A 97 -0.86 8.96 2.13
CA ILE A 97 -0.99 9.91 1.01
C ILE A 97 0.14 9.71 0.01
N VAL A 98 1.39 9.55 0.48
CA VAL A 98 2.55 9.34 -0.40
C VAL A 98 2.46 7.99 -1.12
N LEU A 99 2.17 6.91 -0.39
CA LEU A 99 2.01 5.56 -0.96
C LEU A 99 0.83 5.50 -1.93
N GLY A 100 -0.31 6.10 -1.57
CA GLY A 100 -1.49 6.17 -2.42
C GLY A 100 -1.28 7.03 -3.66
N GLY A 101 -0.58 8.16 -3.54
CA GLY A 101 -0.23 9.02 -4.68
C GLY A 101 0.72 8.35 -5.66
N LEU A 102 1.69 7.59 -5.16
CA LEU A 102 2.60 6.81 -6.01
C LEU A 102 1.89 5.67 -6.75
N GLN A 103 0.79 5.16 -6.20
CA GLN A 103 0.00 4.05 -6.74
C GLN A 103 -1.39 4.48 -7.22
N ILE A 104 -1.59 5.76 -7.57
CA ILE A 104 -2.92 6.35 -7.81
C ILE A 104 -3.70 5.70 -8.96
N PHE A 105 -3.00 5.03 -9.87
CA PHE A 105 -3.56 4.26 -10.97
C PHE A 105 -4.17 2.91 -10.53
N THR A 106 -4.07 2.55 -9.25
CA THR A 106 -4.61 1.30 -8.69
C THR A 106 -5.73 1.56 -7.68
N ILE A 107 -6.67 0.61 -7.57
CA ILE A 107 -7.78 0.68 -6.62
C ILE A 107 -7.26 0.75 -5.18
N SER A 108 -6.23 -0.02 -4.84
CA SER A 108 -5.56 0.02 -3.53
C SER A 108 -4.92 1.38 -3.25
N GLY A 109 -4.27 2.00 -4.24
CA GLY A 109 -3.67 3.32 -4.11
C GLY A 109 -4.70 4.42 -3.82
N ILE A 110 -5.84 4.41 -4.52
CA ILE A 110 -6.94 5.36 -4.27
C ILE A 110 -7.49 5.19 -2.85
N LEU A 111 -7.68 3.95 -2.40
CA LEU A 111 -8.15 3.65 -1.04
C LEU A 111 -7.17 4.15 0.04
N PHE A 112 -5.86 3.96 -0.18
CA PHE A 112 -4.83 4.50 0.72
C PHE A 112 -4.80 6.02 0.73
N LEU A 113 -5.02 6.67 -0.42
CA LEU A 113 -5.04 8.12 -0.53
C LEU A 113 -6.24 8.71 0.25
N ILE A 114 -7.43 8.14 0.07
CA ILE A 114 -8.64 8.54 0.82
C ILE A 114 -8.45 8.32 2.32
N ALA A 115 -7.96 7.14 2.72
CA ALA A 115 -7.69 6.84 4.13
C ALA A 115 -6.65 7.81 4.73
N GLY A 116 -5.60 8.12 3.98
CA GLY A 116 -4.56 9.08 4.39
C GLY A 116 -5.10 10.49 4.59
N ILE A 117 -5.86 11.02 3.62
CA ILE A 117 -6.51 12.34 3.72
C ILE A 117 -7.44 12.39 4.93
N LEU A 118 -8.27 11.36 5.14
CA LEU A 118 -9.18 11.30 6.29
C LEU A 118 -8.41 11.28 7.62
N THR A 119 -7.31 10.53 7.68
CA THR A 119 -6.46 10.43 8.87
C THR A 119 -5.77 11.75 9.22
N VAL A 120 -5.32 12.50 8.21
CA VAL A 120 -4.65 13.81 8.39
C VAL A 120 -5.66 14.93 8.66
N SER A 121 -6.81 14.93 8.00
CA SER A 121 -7.82 16.00 8.07
C SER A 121 -8.66 15.93 9.33
N LYS A 122 -8.74 14.77 9.99
CA LYS A 122 -9.46 14.64 11.27
C LYS A 122 -8.67 15.40 12.36
N LYS A 123 -9.20 16.56 12.76
CA LYS A 123 -8.72 17.25 13.96
C LYS A 123 -8.78 16.27 15.12
N GLU A 124 -7.64 15.99 15.74
CA GLU A 124 -7.62 15.40 17.08
C GLU A 124 -8.45 16.34 17.95
N TYR A 125 -9.57 15.85 18.47
CA TYR A 125 -10.16 16.49 19.63
C TYR A 125 -9.08 16.37 20.71
N LYS A 126 -8.26 17.42 20.84
CA LYS A 126 -7.43 17.60 22.01
C LYS A 126 -8.44 17.66 23.15
N THR A 127 -8.65 16.56 23.84
CA THR A 127 -9.04 16.63 25.23
C THR A 127 -7.86 17.29 25.95
N ASN A 128 -7.78 18.63 25.84
CA ASN A 128 -7.24 19.44 26.91
C ASN A 128 -8.25 19.35 28.06
N TYR A 129 -8.41 18.17 28.65
CA TYR A 129 -8.78 18.12 30.04
C TYR A 129 -7.48 18.42 30.77
N LYS A 130 -7.25 19.71 31.04
CA LYS A 130 -6.47 20.06 32.22
C LYS A 130 -7.31 19.55 33.38
N GLU A 131 -6.90 18.42 33.97
CA GLU A 131 -7.25 18.10 35.35
C GLU A 131 -6.66 19.23 36.22
N ASP A 132 -7.33 20.38 36.36
CA ASP A 132 -7.07 21.27 37.51
C ASP A 132 -8.00 22.47 37.74
N GLU A 133 -9.17 22.59 37.10
CA GLU A 133 -10.10 23.66 37.50
C GLU A 133 -11.45 23.07 37.85
N GLY A 134 -11.65 22.91 39.17
CA GLY A 134 -12.87 22.47 39.80
C GLY A 134 -14.06 23.23 39.27
N ILE A 135 -15.10 22.47 38.91
CA ILE A 135 -16.42 22.97 38.58
C ILE A 135 -16.96 23.64 39.85
N LYS A 136 -16.82 24.97 39.94
CA LYS A 136 -17.62 25.76 40.87
C LYS A 136 -19.05 25.75 40.35
N TRP A 137 -19.94 25.20 41.17
CA TRP A 137 -21.37 25.37 41.05
C TRP A 137 -21.72 26.77 41.56
N GLU A 138 -22.25 27.63 40.69
CA GLU A 138 -23.17 28.72 41.03
C GLU A 138 -24.32 28.70 40.02
#